data_AF-A0A497JQS5-F1
#
_entry.id   AF-A0A497JQS5-F1
#
_cell.length_a   1.000
_cell.length_b   1.000
_cell.length_c   1.000
_cell.angle_alpha   90.00
_cell.angle_beta   90.00
_cell.angle_gamma   90.00
#
_symmetry.space_group_name_H-M   'P 1'
#
loop_
_entity.id
_entity.type
_entity.pdbx_description
1 polymer ?
#
loop_
_entity_poly.entity_id
_entity_poly.type
_entity_poly.pdbx_seq_one_letter_code
_entity_poly.pdbx_strand_id
1 'polypeptide(L)'
;MPLKKRMMYKELIKETRDGRLRTLYKSRSDALKWILVTAFGYLGYGNAKFGSREAHLAVCALARDVLLKAIRMAEENGFEVIHGIVDSLWVRREDADDQDYLKLAKKIEDETGLPMSYEGRYRWIVFLPSRTHPSRPANNRYFGVFMDGKLKYRGIEARRRDVPPIVRKMQLEILGKLAEAKDPEQLREKAVEAIEI
;
A
#
# COMPACT_ATOMS: atom_id res chain seq x y z
N MET A 1 -3.01 -25.63 -2.37
CA MET A 1 -2.89 -24.33 -3.06
C MET A 1 -1.84 -23.44 -2.38
N PRO A 2 -0.92 -22.81 -3.13
CA PRO A 2 0.15 -21.97 -2.58
C PRO A 2 -0.33 -20.82 -1.68
N LEU A 3 -1.47 -20.19 -2.03
CA LEU A 3 -2.06 -19.12 -1.22
C LEU A 3 -2.48 -19.60 0.18
N LYS A 4 -3.17 -20.75 0.28
CA LYS A 4 -3.56 -21.35 1.57
C LYS A 4 -2.34 -21.64 2.45
N LYS A 5 -1.29 -22.24 1.89
CA LYS A 5 -0.02 -22.47 2.62
C LYS A 5 0.63 -21.17 3.07
N ARG A 6 0.59 -20.12 2.24
CA ARG A 6 1.13 -18.81 2.58
C ARG A 6 0.37 -18.18 3.76
N MET A 7 -0.97 -18.27 3.78
CA MET A 7 -1.78 -17.76 4.89
C MET A 7 -1.47 -18.47 6.20
N MET A 8 -1.41 -19.81 6.18
CA MET A 8 -1.00 -20.62 7.33
C MET A 8 0.38 -20.18 7.89
N TYR A 9 1.38 -19.93 7.03
CA TYR A 9 2.66 -19.42 7.51
C TYR A 9 2.57 -18.02 8.12
N LYS A 10 1.68 -17.14 7.62
CA LYS A 10 1.47 -15.82 8.23
C LYS A 10 0.88 -15.91 9.64
N GLU A 11 0.02 -16.89 9.89
CA GLU A 11 -0.53 -17.18 11.22
C GLU A 11 0.57 -17.71 12.16
N LEU A 12 1.33 -18.72 11.71
CA LEU A 12 2.44 -19.27 12.49
C LEU A 12 3.51 -18.23 12.85
N ILE A 13 3.77 -17.25 11.97
CA ILE A 13 4.68 -16.13 12.26
C ILE A 13 4.15 -15.26 13.41
N LYS A 14 2.83 -15.06 13.51
CA LYS A 14 2.22 -14.27 14.58
C LYS A 14 2.26 -15.02 15.92
N GLU A 15 2.05 -16.33 15.90
CA GLU A 15 1.93 -17.17 17.10
C GLU A 15 3.28 -17.58 17.69
N THR A 16 4.29 -17.82 16.86
CA THR A 16 5.58 -18.34 17.33
C THR A 16 6.38 -17.32 18.12
N ARG A 17 6.90 -17.75 19.28
CA ARG A 17 7.85 -16.98 20.11
C ARG A 17 9.31 -17.32 19.81
N ASP A 18 9.57 -18.39 19.06
CA ASP A 18 10.92 -18.81 18.67
C ASP A 18 11.40 -18.00 17.45
N GLY A 19 12.49 -17.23 17.64
CA GLY A 19 13.07 -16.39 16.59
C GLY A 19 13.60 -17.17 15.37
N ARG A 20 14.08 -18.41 15.55
CA ARG A 20 14.54 -19.27 14.45
C ARG A 20 13.35 -19.76 13.63
N LEU A 21 12.31 -20.26 14.27
CA LEU A 21 11.07 -20.68 13.59
C LEU A 21 10.40 -19.51 12.89
N ARG A 22 10.32 -18.34 13.55
CA ARG A 22 9.79 -17.11 12.96
C ARG A 22 10.51 -16.75 11.66
N THR A 23 11.84 -16.84 11.66
CA THR A 23 12.67 -16.56 10.48
C THR A 23 12.41 -17.58 9.38
N LEU A 24 12.35 -18.87 9.71
CA LEU A 24 12.05 -19.94 8.75
C LEU A 24 10.67 -19.77 8.10
N TYR A 25 9.63 -19.53 8.90
CA TYR A 25 8.27 -19.34 8.39
C TYR A 25 8.17 -18.08 7.53
N LYS A 26 8.86 -17.01 7.90
CA LYS A 26 8.95 -15.80 7.08
C LYS A 26 9.55 -16.09 5.71
N SER A 27 10.69 -16.78 5.66
CA SER A 27 11.33 -17.18 4.39
C SER A 27 10.41 -18.04 3.51
N ARG A 28 9.67 -18.99 4.11
CA ARG A 28 8.70 -19.82 3.38
C ARG A 28 7.50 -19.02 2.86
N SER A 29 6.95 -18.12 3.68
CA SER A 29 5.87 -17.20 3.27
C SER A 29 6.34 -16.28 2.12
N ASP A 30 7.55 -15.76 2.19
CA ASP A 30 8.13 -14.89 1.17
C ASP A 30 8.40 -15.64 -0.14
N ALA A 31 8.91 -16.88 -0.08
CA ALA A 31 9.06 -17.71 -1.27
C ALA A 31 7.70 -17.99 -1.96
N LEU A 32 6.67 -18.35 -1.19
CA LEU A 32 5.32 -18.55 -1.71
C LEU A 32 4.72 -17.27 -2.28
N LYS A 33 4.98 -16.11 -1.67
CA LYS A 33 4.59 -14.81 -2.21
C LYS A 33 5.20 -14.62 -3.59
N TRP A 34 6.52 -14.83 -3.73
CA TRP A 34 7.20 -14.62 -5.00
C TRP A 34 6.69 -15.57 -6.08
N ILE A 35 6.46 -16.84 -5.77
CA ILE A 35 5.84 -17.79 -6.72
C ILE A 35 4.49 -17.29 -7.22
N LEU A 36 3.63 -16.77 -6.33
CA LEU A 36 2.32 -16.23 -6.70
C LEU A 36 2.44 -14.96 -7.57
N VAL A 37 3.33 -14.05 -7.20
CA VAL A 37 3.56 -12.79 -7.94
C VAL A 37 4.15 -13.08 -9.32
N THR A 38 5.12 -13.99 -9.41
CA THR A 38 5.75 -14.34 -10.70
C THR A 38 4.81 -15.16 -11.58
N ALA A 39 3.93 -16.00 -11.03
CA ALA A 39 2.93 -16.71 -11.81
C ALA A 39 2.02 -15.75 -12.60
N PHE A 40 1.60 -14.63 -12.00
CA PHE A 40 0.83 -13.61 -12.72
C PHE A 40 1.66 -12.94 -13.84
N GLY A 41 2.91 -12.57 -13.56
CA GLY A 41 3.82 -12.01 -14.57
C GLY A 41 4.14 -12.98 -15.70
N TYR A 42 4.24 -14.27 -15.39
CA TYR A 42 4.50 -15.35 -16.34
C TYR A 42 3.38 -15.46 -17.39
N LEU A 43 2.12 -15.24 -17.02
CA LEU A 43 1.00 -15.22 -17.96
C LEU A 43 1.19 -14.16 -19.07
N GLY A 44 1.75 -12.99 -18.74
CA GLY A 44 1.97 -11.89 -19.68
C GLY A 44 3.32 -11.92 -20.40
N TYR A 45 4.21 -12.86 -20.08
CA TYR A 45 5.55 -12.89 -20.67
C TYR A 45 5.54 -13.60 -22.02
N GLY A 46 5.95 -12.91 -23.09
CA GLY A 46 5.84 -13.41 -24.47
C GLY A 46 6.61 -14.72 -24.76
N ASN A 47 7.68 -15.02 -24.02
CA ASN A 47 8.46 -16.25 -24.19
C ASN A 47 8.10 -17.34 -23.16
N ALA A 48 7.05 -17.15 -22.37
CA ALA A 48 6.61 -18.15 -21.41
C ALA A 48 5.96 -19.35 -22.12
N LYS A 49 6.45 -20.56 -21.85
CA LYS A 49 5.89 -21.82 -22.40
C LYS A 49 4.40 -22.00 -22.10
N PHE A 50 3.97 -21.60 -20.90
CA PHE A 50 2.55 -21.62 -20.49
C PHE A 50 2.00 -20.20 -20.29
N GLY A 51 2.54 -19.22 -21.01
CA GLY A 51 1.99 -17.86 -21.03
C GLY A 51 0.63 -17.83 -21.72
N SER A 52 -0.24 -16.93 -21.27
CA SER A 52 -1.49 -16.60 -21.98
C SER A 52 -1.80 -15.13 -21.75
N ARG A 53 -1.74 -14.37 -22.83
CA ARG A 53 -2.03 -12.93 -22.83
C ARG A 53 -3.49 -12.70 -22.42
N GLU A 54 -4.40 -13.55 -22.87
CA GLU A 54 -5.82 -13.53 -22.56
C GLU A 54 -6.04 -13.75 -21.07
N ALA A 55 -5.38 -14.76 -20.48
CA ALA A 55 -5.44 -15.00 -19.04
C ALA A 55 -4.87 -13.81 -18.24
N HIS A 56 -3.75 -13.23 -18.68
CA HIS A 56 -3.18 -12.04 -18.05
C HIS A 56 -4.16 -10.84 -18.08
N LEU A 57 -4.79 -10.59 -19.23
CA LEU A 57 -5.79 -9.54 -19.39
C LEU A 57 -7.05 -9.81 -18.58
N ALA A 58 -7.50 -11.07 -18.48
CA ALA A 58 -8.64 -11.46 -17.68
C ALA A 58 -8.39 -11.23 -16.18
N VAL A 59 -7.21 -11.60 -15.67
CA VAL A 59 -6.82 -11.30 -14.27
C VAL A 59 -6.80 -9.79 -14.03
N CYS A 60 -6.24 -9.01 -14.95
CA CYS A 60 -6.25 -7.55 -14.85
C CYS A 60 -7.67 -6.95 -14.88
N ALA A 61 -8.57 -7.49 -15.69
CA ALA A 61 -9.97 -7.05 -15.75
C ALA A 61 -10.72 -7.35 -14.45
N LEU A 62 -10.57 -8.57 -13.92
CA LEU A 62 -11.14 -8.97 -12.64
C LEU A 62 -10.61 -8.14 -11.48
N ALA A 63 -9.30 -7.86 -11.45
CA ALA A 63 -8.70 -7.00 -10.43
C ALA A 63 -9.29 -5.57 -10.46
N ARG A 64 -9.50 -5.00 -11.66
CA ARG A 64 -10.14 -3.69 -11.80
C ARG A 64 -11.61 -3.70 -11.38
N ASP A 65 -12.35 -4.74 -11.73
CA ASP A 65 -13.75 -4.89 -11.31
C ASP A 65 -13.88 -4.95 -9.78
N VAL A 66 -13.01 -5.73 -9.13
CA VAL A 66 -12.91 -5.79 -7.66
C VAL A 66 -12.60 -4.42 -7.06
N LEU A 67 -11.62 -3.70 -7.62
CA LEU A 67 -11.27 -2.36 -7.13
C LEU A 67 -12.45 -1.38 -7.26
N LEU A 68 -13.15 -1.40 -8.39
CA LEU A 68 -14.33 -0.55 -8.62
C LEU A 68 -15.51 -0.91 -7.71
N LYS A 69 -15.68 -2.20 -7.38
CA LYS A 69 -16.64 -2.63 -6.35
C LYS A 69 -16.25 -2.10 -4.97
N ALA A 70 -14.99 -2.25 -4.57
CA ALA A 70 -14.49 -1.74 -3.30
C ALA A 70 -14.66 -0.21 -3.17
N ILE A 71 -14.44 0.55 -4.25
CA ILE A 71 -14.69 2.00 -4.31
C ILE A 71 -16.15 2.31 -4.03
N ARG A 72 -17.08 1.68 -4.77
CA ARG A 72 -18.53 1.90 -4.58
C ARG A 72 -18.96 1.56 -3.16
N MET A 73 -18.48 0.44 -2.62
CA MET A 73 -18.78 0.06 -1.24
C MET A 73 -18.22 1.06 -0.24
N ALA A 74 -17.04 1.64 -0.46
CA ALA A 74 -16.54 2.69 0.42
C ALA A 74 -17.46 3.92 0.40
N GLU A 75 -17.85 4.38 -0.79
CA GLU A 75 -18.74 5.54 -0.98
C GLU A 75 -20.13 5.30 -0.35
N GLU A 76 -20.72 4.13 -0.56
CA GLU A 76 -22.00 3.73 0.04
C GLU A 76 -21.96 3.65 1.58
N ASN A 77 -20.77 3.53 2.18
CA ASN A 77 -20.58 3.52 3.64
C ASN A 77 -20.07 4.89 4.16
N GLY A 78 -20.25 5.94 3.35
CA GLY A 78 -19.97 7.33 3.71
C GLY A 78 -18.49 7.70 3.66
N PHE A 79 -17.64 6.87 3.05
CA PHE A 79 -16.23 7.20 2.88
C PHE A 79 -15.99 7.92 1.55
N GLU A 80 -15.21 8.98 1.58
CA GLU A 80 -14.63 9.60 0.40
C GLU A 80 -13.41 8.80 -0.07
N VAL A 81 -13.34 8.48 -1.36
CA VAL A 81 -12.17 7.81 -1.94
C VAL A 81 -11.12 8.83 -2.35
N ILE A 82 -9.97 8.80 -1.68
CA ILE A 82 -8.86 9.74 -1.91
C ILE A 82 -7.93 9.22 -3.00
N HIS A 83 -7.62 7.92 -2.97
CA HIS A 83 -6.73 7.31 -3.96
C HIS A 83 -6.94 5.80 -4.05
N GLY A 84 -6.60 5.22 -5.20
CA GLY A 84 -6.66 3.77 -5.42
C GLY A 84 -5.55 3.33 -6.38
N ILE A 85 -4.83 2.28 -6.02
CA ILE A 85 -3.70 1.75 -6.80
C ILE A 85 -3.77 0.23 -6.78
N VAL A 86 -4.05 -0.37 -7.94
CA VAL A 86 -4.04 -1.83 -8.16
C VAL A 86 -4.91 -2.57 -7.13
N ASP A 87 -4.35 -2.94 -5.98
CA ASP A 87 -4.96 -3.73 -4.91
C ASP A 87 -5.14 -2.94 -3.59
N SER A 88 -4.89 -1.63 -3.61
CA SER A 88 -4.89 -0.77 -2.43
C SER A 88 -5.82 0.43 -2.59
N LEU A 89 -6.54 0.80 -1.53
CA LEU A 89 -7.49 1.91 -1.49
C LEU A 89 -7.23 2.80 -0.27
N TRP A 90 -7.24 4.11 -0.48
CA TRP A 90 -7.14 5.14 0.56
C TRP A 90 -8.46 5.88 0.61
N VAL A 91 -9.12 5.83 1.77
CA VAL A 91 -10.44 6.41 1.97
C VAL A 91 -10.49 7.22 3.26
N ARG A 92 -11.35 8.23 3.28
CA ARG A 92 -11.48 9.19 4.38
C ARG A 92 -12.93 9.33 4.79
N ARG A 93 -13.15 9.38 6.10
CA ARG A 93 -14.40 9.84 6.72
C ARG A 93 -14.03 10.53 8.03
N GLU A 94 -14.56 11.74 8.24
CA GLU A 94 -14.07 12.63 9.32
C GLU A 94 -14.26 12.06 10.73
N ASP A 95 -15.32 11.30 10.93
CA ASP A 95 -15.70 10.70 12.21
C ASP A 95 -15.23 9.24 12.37
N ALA A 96 -14.49 8.68 11.39
CA ALA A 96 -14.14 7.27 11.38
C ALA A 96 -12.94 6.92 12.26
N ASP A 97 -13.12 5.88 13.07
CA ASP A 97 -12.05 5.24 13.82
C ASP A 97 -11.55 3.94 13.18
N ASP A 98 -10.55 3.31 13.78
CA ASP A 98 -9.98 2.06 13.25
C ASP A 98 -11.03 0.94 13.11
N GLN A 99 -12.06 0.92 13.96
CA GLN A 99 -13.15 -0.07 13.88
C GLN A 99 -14.02 0.15 12.64
N ASP A 100 -14.29 1.39 12.26
CA ASP A 100 -15.03 1.70 11.03
C ASP A 100 -14.28 1.21 9.78
N TYR A 101 -12.97 1.44 9.73
CA TYR A 101 -12.14 0.94 8.63
C TYR A 101 -12.07 -0.60 8.61
N LEU A 102 -12.01 -1.25 9.77
CA LEU A 102 -12.05 -2.72 9.87
C LEU A 102 -13.40 -3.29 9.41
N LYS A 103 -14.52 -2.65 9.77
CA LYS A 103 -15.86 -3.02 9.30
C LYS A 103 -15.98 -2.88 7.78
N LEU A 104 -15.48 -1.78 7.21
CA LEU A 104 -15.45 -1.60 5.76
C LEU A 104 -14.60 -2.68 5.08
N ALA A 105 -13.39 -2.94 5.58
CA ALA A 105 -12.51 -3.97 5.04
C ALA A 105 -13.16 -5.36 5.09
N LYS A 106 -13.86 -5.68 6.19
CA LYS A 106 -14.58 -6.94 6.34
C LYS A 106 -15.75 -7.05 5.36
N LYS A 107 -16.53 -5.99 5.20
CA LYS A 107 -17.65 -5.94 4.25
C LYS A 107 -17.16 -6.16 2.81
N ILE A 108 -16.07 -5.51 2.41
CA ILE A 108 -15.44 -5.71 1.09
C ILE A 108 -14.91 -7.14 0.93
N GLU A 109 -14.29 -7.70 1.97
CA GLU A 109 -13.81 -9.09 1.95
C GLU A 109 -14.97 -10.09 1.79
N ASP A 110 -16.08 -9.90 2.51
CA ASP A 110 -17.25 -10.78 2.45
C ASP A 110 -17.92 -10.74 1.07
N GLU A 111 -18.00 -9.55 0.45
CA GLU A 111 -18.59 -9.37 -0.88
C GLU A 111 -17.68 -9.89 -2.01
N THR A 112 -16.36 -9.67 -1.90
CA THR A 112 -15.41 -10.02 -2.98
C THR A 112 -14.84 -11.43 -2.82
N GLY A 113 -14.93 -12.02 -1.64
CA GLY A 113 -14.26 -13.27 -1.27
C GLY A 113 -12.73 -13.16 -1.23
N LEU A 114 -12.17 -11.94 -1.31
CA LEU A 114 -10.74 -11.68 -1.32
C LEU A 114 -10.27 -11.13 0.03
N PRO A 115 -9.27 -11.75 0.67
CA PRO A 115 -8.78 -11.30 1.97
C PRO A 115 -8.30 -9.85 1.93
N MET A 116 -8.88 -9.02 2.79
CA MET A 116 -8.53 -7.61 2.92
C MET A 116 -7.63 -7.39 4.13
N SER A 117 -6.69 -6.45 4.03
CA SER A 117 -5.86 -6.06 5.16
C SER A 117 -5.93 -4.56 5.39
N TYR A 118 -6.31 -4.20 6.61
CA TYR A 118 -6.23 -2.83 7.09
C TYR A 118 -4.79 -2.49 7.50
N GLU A 119 -4.16 -1.52 6.82
CA GLU A 119 -2.77 -1.11 7.11
C GLU A 119 -2.65 -0.12 8.27
N GLY A 120 -3.63 0.76 8.47
CA GLY A 120 -3.59 1.83 9.48
C GLY A 120 -4.17 3.16 8.97
N ARG A 121 -4.49 4.07 9.90
CA ARG A 121 -4.96 5.43 9.62
C ARG A 121 -3.78 6.38 9.50
N TYR A 122 -3.83 7.23 8.48
CA TYR A 122 -2.89 8.32 8.30
C TYR A 122 -3.37 9.55 9.06
N ARG A 123 -2.45 10.21 9.76
CA ARG A 123 -2.68 11.58 10.23
C ARG A 123 -2.76 12.53 9.04
N TRP A 124 -1.84 12.34 8.10
CA TRP A 124 -1.85 13.00 6.80
C TRP A 124 -1.10 12.15 5.78
N ILE A 125 -1.46 12.32 4.50
CA ILE A 125 -0.81 11.67 3.36
C ILE A 125 -0.84 12.62 2.17
N VAL A 126 0.24 12.61 1.39
CA VAL A 126 0.41 13.42 0.18
C VAL A 126 0.68 12.49 -0.99
N PHE A 127 -0.16 12.58 -2.01
CA PHE A 127 0.05 11.91 -3.30
C PHE A 127 0.68 12.89 -4.29
N LEU A 128 1.86 12.55 -4.80
CA LEU A 128 2.61 13.44 -5.69
C LEU A 128 2.04 13.38 -7.11
N PRO A 129 1.99 14.50 -7.85
CA PRO A 129 1.50 14.50 -9.21
C PRO A 129 2.36 13.63 -10.14
N SER A 130 1.73 13.11 -11.19
CA SER A 130 2.41 12.41 -12.26
C SER A 130 3.24 13.37 -13.10
N ARG A 131 4.42 12.92 -13.53
CA ARG A 131 5.28 13.68 -14.45
C ARG A 131 4.62 13.87 -15.81
N THR A 132 3.79 12.92 -16.24
CA THR A 132 3.11 12.95 -17.55
C THR A 132 1.75 13.62 -17.49
N HIS A 133 1.07 13.57 -16.34
CA HIS A 133 -0.25 14.15 -16.13
C HIS A 133 -0.29 14.86 -14.77
N PRO A 134 0.10 16.15 -14.70
CA PRO A 134 0.18 16.87 -13.43
C PRO A 134 -1.13 16.94 -12.65
N SER A 135 -2.28 16.84 -13.33
CA SER A 135 -3.61 16.81 -12.71
C SER A 135 -3.96 15.48 -12.03
N ARG A 136 -3.11 14.44 -12.14
CA ARG A 136 -3.34 13.12 -11.54
C ARG A 136 -2.18 12.71 -10.65
N PRO A 137 -2.43 12.12 -9.47
CA PRO A 137 -1.37 11.56 -8.66
C PRO A 137 -0.67 10.41 -9.38
N ALA A 138 0.65 10.33 -9.24
CA ALA A 138 1.42 9.16 -9.65
C ALA A 138 1.15 8.02 -8.66
N ASN A 139 0.64 6.90 -9.17
CA ASN A 139 0.30 5.72 -8.38
C ASN A 139 1.36 5.39 -7.31
N ASN A 140 2.63 5.28 -7.69
CA ASN A 140 3.64 4.79 -6.74
C ASN A 140 4.41 5.90 -6.01
N ARG A 141 4.00 7.18 -6.08
CA ARG A 141 4.73 8.30 -5.46
C ARG A 141 3.87 9.01 -4.42
N TYR A 142 4.09 8.65 -3.16
CA TYR A 142 3.39 9.28 -2.03
C TYR A 142 4.21 9.17 -0.76
N PHE A 143 3.91 10.03 0.20
CA PHE A 143 4.45 9.95 1.55
C PHE A 143 3.42 10.45 2.56
N GLY A 144 3.54 9.99 3.80
CA GLY A 144 2.57 10.28 4.85
C GLY A 144 3.03 9.78 6.20
N VAL A 145 2.25 10.10 7.23
CA VAL A 145 2.51 9.70 8.61
C VAL A 145 1.27 9.03 9.17
N PHE A 146 1.46 7.84 9.72
CA PHE A 146 0.40 7.14 10.44
C PHE A 146 0.08 7.83 11.77
N MET A 147 -1.09 7.52 12.35
CA MET A 147 -1.48 8.05 13.66
C MET A 147 -0.46 7.74 14.77
N ASP A 148 0.26 6.61 14.66
CA ASP A 148 1.35 6.20 15.56
C ASP A 148 2.68 6.98 15.36
N GLY A 149 2.72 7.94 14.43
CA GLY A 149 3.91 8.72 14.09
C GLY A 149 4.85 8.06 13.10
N LYS A 150 4.56 6.84 12.63
CA LYS A 150 5.41 6.13 11.69
C LYS A 150 5.32 6.73 10.29
N LEU A 151 6.48 7.08 9.73
CA LEU A 151 6.61 7.52 8.34
C LEU A 151 6.37 6.38 7.35
N LYS A 152 5.56 6.67 6.33
CA LYS A 152 5.34 5.82 5.15
C LYS A 152 5.69 6.63 3.90
N TYR A 153 6.49 6.04 3.02
CA TYR A 153 6.86 6.68 1.75
C TYR A 153 7.13 5.64 0.66
N ARG A 154 6.69 5.95 -0.56
CA ARG A 154 6.82 5.13 -1.76
C ARG A 154 7.23 5.98 -2.97
N GLY A 155 8.10 5.43 -3.82
CA GLY A 155 8.48 6.00 -5.12
C GLY A 155 9.16 7.37 -5.10
N ILE A 156 9.52 7.87 -3.91
CA ILE A 156 10.36 9.06 -3.74
C ILE A 156 11.85 8.67 -3.68
N GLU A 157 12.69 9.68 -3.81
CA GLU A 157 14.14 9.60 -3.91
C GLU A 157 14.77 8.84 -2.72
N ALA A 158 14.21 8.95 -1.51
CA ALA A 158 14.68 8.30 -0.29
C ALA A 158 14.59 6.76 -0.32
N ARG A 159 13.81 6.20 -1.26
CA ARG A 159 13.65 4.76 -1.50
C ARG A 159 14.42 4.25 -2.72
N ARG A 160 14.96 5.16 -3.54
CA ARG A 160 15.68 4.85 -4.77
C ARG A 160 17.14 4.53 -4.46
N ARG A 161 17.68 3.50 -5.11
CA ARG A 161 19.09 3.07 -4.93
C ARG A 161 20.05 3.85 -5.83
N ASP A 162 19.53 4.43 -6.90
CA ASP A 162 20.21 5.22 -7.91
C ASP A 162 20.34 6.71 -7.53
N VAL A 163 19.98 7.08 -6.30
CA VAL A 163 20.03 8.45 -5.79
C VAL A 163 21.22 8.60 -4.83
N PRO A 164 22.01 9.70 -4.93
CA PRO A 164 23.11 9.97 -4.01
C PRO A 164 22.69 9.93 -2.53
N PRO A 165 23.52 9.37 -1.62
CA PRO A 165 23.19 9.30 -0.20
C PRO A 165 22.82 10.63 0.45
N ILE A 166 23.42 11.74 -0.01
CA ILE A 166 23.12 13.09 0.48
C ILE A 166 21.67 13.50 0.24
N VAL A 167 21.13 13.23 -0.96
CA VAL A 167 19.73 13.54 -1.32
C VAL A 167 18.78 12.67 -0.49
N ARG A 168 19.14 11.40 -0.27
CA ARG A 168 18.38 10.51 0.61
C ARG A 168 18.35 11.01 2.05
N LYS A 169 19.48 11.48 2.58
CA LYS A 169 19.58 12.02 3.95
C LYS A 169 18.71 13.26 4.09
N MET A 170 18.91 14.26 3.23
CA MET A 170 18.13 15.50 3.18
C MET A 170 16.62 15.22 3.11
N GLN A 171 16.17 14.36 2.20
CA GLN A 171 14.74 14.04 2.07
C GLN A 171 14.17 13.35 3.31
N LEU A 172 14.94 12.51 4.01
CA LEU A 172 14.49 11.89 5.25
C LEU A 172 14.43 12.89 6.41
N GLU A 173 15.33 13.86 6.47
CA GLU A 173 15.31 14.95 7.46
C GLU A 173 14.07 15.85 7.26
N ILE A 174 13.80 16.25 6.00
CA ILE A 174 12.58 16.97 5.62
C ILE A 174 11.32 16.19 6.04
N LEU A 175 11.25 14.89 5.72
CA LEU A 175 10.09 14.07 6.10
C LEU A 175 9.96 13.90 7.61
N GLY A 176 11.07 13.79 8.33
CA GLY A 176 11.08 13.77 9.79
C GLY A 176 10.48 15.05 10.37
N LYS A 177 10.84 16.20 9.78
CA LYS A 177 10.32 17.50 10.20
C LYS A 177 8.83 17.66 9.93
N LEU A 178 8.38 17.28 8.73
CA LEU A 178 6.97 17.27 8.37
C LEU A 178 6.15 16.35 9.27
N ALA A 179 6.74 15.26 9.78
CA ALA A 179 6.04 14.32 10.66
C ALA A 179 5.66 14.88 12.04
N GLU A 180 6.26 16.00 12.44
CA GLU A 180 5.88 16.74 13.64
C GLU A 180 4.46 17.33 13.53
N ALA A 181 4.01 17.64 12.30
CA ALA A 181 2.73 18.28 12.06
C ALA A 181 1.54 17.40 12.48
N LYS A 182 0.58 18.00 13.18
CA LYS A 182 -0.65 17.32 13.62
C LYS A 182 -1.85 17.59 12.72
N ASP A 183 -1.83 18.72 12.02
CA ASP A 183 -2.93 19.23 11.20
C ASP A 183 -2.37 19.90 9.94
N PRO A 184 -3.24 20.23 8.95
CA PRO A 184 -2.81 20.86 7.71
C PRO A 184 -2.12 22.21 7.86
N GLU A 185 -2.43 22.99 8.90
CA GLU A 185 -1.78 24.29 9.15
C GLU A 185 -0.35 24.09 9.62
N GLN A 186 -0.15 23.25 10.64
CA GLN A 186 1.18 22.88 11.10
C GLN A 186 2.00 22.23 9.99
N LEU A 187 1.38 21.49 9.08
CA LEU A 187 2.09 20.91 7.93
C LEU A 187 2.68 22.00 7.03
N ARG A 188 1.96 23.11 6.83
CA ARG A 188 2.46 24.28 6.09
C ARG A 188 3.61 24.96 6.82
N GLU A 189 3.47 25.18 8.12
CA GLU A 189 4.54 25.76 8.96
C GLU A 189 5.82 24.91 8.91
N LYS A 190 5.68 23.60 9.13
CA LYS A 190 6.79 22.65 9.06
C LYS A 190 7.41 22.56 7.66
N ALA A 191 6.62 22.76 6.61
CA ALA A 191 7.13 22.80 5.25
C ALA A 191 8.04 24.01 5.01
N VAL A 192 7.76 25.16 5.63
CA VAL A 192 8.65 26.34 5.58
C VAL A 192 9.93 26.08 6.38
N GLU A 193 9.81 25.53 7.60
CA GLU A 193 10.99 25.14 8.40
C GLU A 193 11.90 24.14 7.67
N ALA A 194 11.31 23.25 6.85
CA ALA A 194 12.05 22.24 6.12
C ALA A 194 12.84 22.78 4.90
N ILE A 195 12.65 24.04 4.49
CA ILE A 195 13.42 24.68 3.41
C ILE A 195 14.87 24.94 3.85
N GLU A 196 15.09 25.13 5.15
CA GLU A 196 16.41 25.42 5.74
C GLU A 196 17.29 24.16 5.95
N ILE A 197 16.80 22.98 5.54
CA ILE A 197 17.51 21.69 5.60
C ILE A 197 18.29 21.44 4.31
#